data_AF-A0AAW1U9D5-F1
#
_entry.id   AF-A0AAW1U9D5-F1
#
_cell.length_a   1.000
_cell.length_b   1.000
_cell.length_c   1.000
_cell.angle_alpha   90.00
_cell.angle_beta   90.00
_cell.angle_gamma   90.00
#
_symmetry.space_group_name_H-M   'P 1'
#
loop_
_entity.id
_entity.type
_entity.pdbx_description
1 polymer ?
#
loop_
_entity_poly.entity_id
_entity_poly.type
_entity_poly.pdbx_seq_one_letter_code
_entity_poly.pdbx_strand_id
1 'polypeptide(L)'
;MDRDQEQFKMLHFLRYITDEVIVSDPPKIVSIGRDKVKTATLFSPMSFECMGEGNPPPTYQWLQQLPKPSEMIIERARDAKLYIANVTYDYQGEYRCKVTNIIKGEERIEISEPIVLQVHGAPQVMRHTARPEIFIEKGENAEMSMVVCADPRPRVVAWEWGSLRLEAGSEMGRYKVDDIIQEQREDCYQTTLHIRDASATDSRAYYLAVENDKGTDRHEIQLHVNEPLQMRTMVSLAGGLMIAILFLICISIYAVRTEKCCFSRKGDFKPPTLTVKS
;
A
#
# COMPACT_ATOMS: atom_id res chain seq x y z
N MET A 1 17.65 -67.67 44.82
CA MET A 1 17.89 -67.68 43.36
C MET A 1 16.61 -67.83 42.53
N ASP A 2 15.52 -68.39 43.07
CA ASP A 2 14.31 -68.71 42.27
C ASP A 2 13.26 -67.58 42.23
N ARG A 3 13.08 -66.83 43.33
CA ARG A 3 12.11 -65.71 43.41
C ARG A 3 12.44 -64.53 42.48
N ASP A 4 13.73 -64.23 42.30
CA ASP A 4 14.17 -63.13 41.45
C ASP A 4 13.93 -63.43 39.97
N GLN A 5 14.01 -64.71 39.58
CA GLN A 5 13.79 -65.16 38.21
C GLN A 5 12.29 -65.15 37.85
N GLU A 6 11.42 -65.53 38.78
CA GLU A 6 9.98 -65.42 38.62
C GLU A 6 9.51 -63.96 38.60
N GLN A 7 10.11 -63.08 39.42
CA GLN A 7 9.83 -61.65 39.39
C GLN A 7 10.29 -61.01 38.06
N PHE A 8 11.44 -61.42 37.51
CA PHE A 8 11.93 -60.96 36.21
C PHE A 8 11.06 -61.45 35.04
N LYS A 9 10.61 -62.71 35.09
CA LYS A 9 9.64 -63.25 34.13
C LYS A 9 8.30 -62.51 34.21
N MET A 10 7.81 -62.20 35.40
CA MET A 10 6.57 -61.46 35.61
C MET A 10 6.68 -60.01 35.10
N LEU A 11 7.80 -59.32 35.35
CA LEU A 11 8.08 -57.99 34.78
C LEU A 11 8.20 -58.01 33.25
N HIS A 12 8.83 -59.03 32.69
CA HIS A 12 8.92 -59.21 31.24
C HIS A 12 7.57 -59.56 30.61
N PHE A 13 6.75 -60.36 31.28
CA PHE A 13 5.39 -60.71 30.86
C PHE A 13 4.43 -59.52 30.96
N LEU A 14 4.54 -58.70 32.02
CA LEU A 14 3.82 -57.43 32.13
C LEU A 14 4.23 -56.44 31.04
N ARG A 15 5.53 -56.38 30.70
CA ARG A 15 6.04 -55.55 29.58
C ARG A 15 5.49 -56.00 28.22
N TYR A 16 5.17 -57.29 28.06
CA TYR A 16 4.49 -57.84 26.89
C TYR A 16 2.97 -57.59 26.88
N ILE A 17 2.36 -57.39 28.06
CA ILE A 17 0.91 -57.13 28.20
C ILE A 17 0.58 -55.63 28.11
N THR A 18 1.55 -54.74 28.32
CA THR A 18 1.35 -53.28 28.26
C THR A 18 1.46 -52.66 26.86
N ASP A 19 1.64 -53.45 25.79
CA ASP A 19 1.49 -52.94 24.42
C ASP A 19 0.01 -52.78 24.11
N GLU A 20 -0.59 -51.70 24.62
CA GLU A 20 -1.85 -51.21 24.08
C GLU A 20 -1.62 -50.94 22.59
N VAL A 21 -2.27 -51.71 21.72
CA VAL A 21 -2.31 -51.39 20.29
C VAL A 21 -3.04 -50.06 20.16
N ILE A 22 -2.28 -48.96 20.08
CA ILE A 22 -2.83 -47.63 19.85
C ILE A 22 -3.37 -47.61 18.43
N VAL A 23 -4.67 -47.86 18.28
CA VAL A 23 -5.40 -47.73 17.02
C VAL A 23 -5.27 -46.28 16.58
N SER A 24 -4.58 -46.04 15.47
CA SER A 24 -4.38 -44.70 14.91
C SER A 24 -5.15 -44.57 13.60
N ASP A 25 -5.89 -43.49 13.48
CA ASP A 25 -6.78 -43.21 12.36
C ASP A 25 -6.32 -41.92 11.67
N PRO A 26 -6.16 -41.93 10.33
CA PRO A 26 -5.82 -40.72 9.59
C PRO A 26 -6.89 -39.64 9.77
N PRO A 27 -6.54 -38.36 9.60
CA PRO A 27 -7.49 -37.30 9.84
C PRO A 27 -8.55 -37.33 8.74
N LYS A 28 -9.81 -37.17 9.14
CA LYS A 28 -10.96 -37.16 8.24
C LYS A 28 -11.85 -35.95 8.50
N ILE A 29 -12.10 -35.11 7.49
CA ILE A 29 -13.05 -34.01 7.57
C ILE A 29 -14.48 -34.56 7.39
N VAL A 30 -15.30 -34.42 8.42
CA VAL A 30 -16.69 -34.88 8.45
C VAL A 30 -17.64 -33.80 7.94
N SER A 31 -17.37 -32.53 8.26
CA SER A 31 -18.22 -31.40 7.90
C SER A 31 -17.45 -30.08 7.91
N ILE A 32 -17.82 -29.18 7.00
CA ILE A 32 -17.30 -27.80 6.92
C ILE A 32 -18.43 -26.75 6.99
N GLY A 33 -19.58 -27.15 7.54
CA GLY A 33 -20.82 -26.40 7.44
C GLY A 33 -21.67 -26.81 6.23
N ARG A 34 -22.89 -26.27 6.15
CA ARG A 34 -23.88 -26.63 5.13
C ARG A 34 -23.67 -25.88 3.81
N ASP A 35 -23.29 -24.61 3.91
CA ASP A 35 -23.27 -23.70 2.77
C ASP A 35 -21.87 -23.63 2.16
N LYS A 36 -21.76 -23.96 0.87
CA LYS A 36 -20.52 -23.81 0.08
C LYS A 36 -20.23 -22.36 -0.30
N VAL A 37 -21.26 -21.51 -0.27
CA VAL A 37 -21.14 -20.07 -0.50
C VAL A 37 -21.75 -19.37 0.71
N LYS A 38 -20.96 -18.54 1.38
CA LYS A 38 -21.40 -17.71 2.49
C LYS A 38 -21.39 -16.26 2.04
N THR A 39 -22.46 -15.53 2.28
CA THR A 39 -22.53 -14.09 2.03
C THR A 39 -22.47 -13.36 3.37
N ALA A 40 -21.53 -12.43 3.50
CA ALA A 40 -21.39 -11.54 4.65
C ALA A 40 -21.79 -10.12 4.25
N THR A 41 -22.49 -9.41 5.14
CA THR A 41 -22.65 -7.97 4.99
C THR A 41 -21.34 -7.28 5.38
N LEU A 42 -20.96 -6.21 4.68
CA LEU A 42 -19.79 -5.41 5.01
C LEU A 42 -19.85 -4.96 6.49
N PHE A 43 -18.73 -5.12 7.18
CA PHE A 43 -18.54 -4.84 8.60
C PHE A 43 -19.36 -5.69 9.57
N SER A 44 -19.98 -6.77 9.10
CA SER A 44 -20.66 -7.75 9.95
C SER A 44 -19.73 -8.90 10.35
N PRO A 45 -20.01 -9.60 11.47
CA PRO A 45 -19.26 -10.78 11.86
C PRO A 45 -19.62 -12.00 11.01
N MET A 46 -18.64 -12.87 10.76
CA MET A 46 -18.78 -14.14 10.03
C MET A 46 -17.99 -15.24 10.71
N SER A 47 -18.46 -16.50 10.58
CA SER A 47 -17.68 -17.65 11.04
C SER A 47 -17.75 -18.85 10.11
N PHE A 48 -16.66 -19.61 10.13
CA PHE A 48 -16.50 -20.91 9.47
C PHE A 48 -16.21 -21.96 10.51
N GLU A 49 -16.73 -23.17 10.30
CA GLU A 49 -16.59 -24.29 11.24
C GLU A 49 -16.17 -25.52 10.45
N CYS A 50 -15.23 -26.28 11.03
CA CYS A 50 -14.69 -27.49 10.44
C CYS A 50 -14.64 -28.57 11.51
N MET A 51 -15.15 -29.75 11.18
CA MET A 51 -15.18 -30.91 12.06
C MET A 51 -14.30 -31.99 11.44
N GLY A 52 -13.15 -32.23 12.05
CA GLY A 52 -12.22 -33.29 11.72
C GLY A 52 -12.19 -34.37 12.80
N GLU A 53 -12.24 -35.62 12.37
CA GLU A 53 -12.01 -36.80 13.20
C GLU A 53 -10.61 -37.36 12.92
N GLY A 54 -10.08 -38.16 13.83
CA GLY A 54 -8.77 -38.80 13.68
C GLY A 54 -8.20 -39.18 15.03
N ASN A 55 -7.29 -40.16 15.04
CA ASN A 55 -6.60 -40.58 16.24
C ASN A 55 -5.09 -40.68 15.98
N PRO A 56 -4.22 -39.85 16.59
CA PRO A 56 -4.55 -38.79 17.55
C PRO A 56 -5.46 -37.68 16.98
N PRO A 57 -6.17 -36.93 17.84
CA PRO A 57 -7.03 -35.82 17.42
C PRO A 57 -6.27 -34.84 16.49
N PRO A 58 -6.86 -34.44 15.35
CA PRO A 58 -6.18 -33.58 14.40
C PRO A 58 -6.12 -32.13 14.89
N THR A 59 -5.10 -31.42 14.40
CA THR A 59 -4.98 -29.96 14.47
C THR A 59 -5.62 -29.31 13.25
N TYR A 60 -6.00 -28.04 13.36
CA TYR A 60 -6.76 -27.32 12.33
C TYR A 60 -5.98 -26.11 11.81
N GLN A 61 -6.13 -25.80 10.53
CA GLN A 61 -5.67 -24.56 9.91
C GLN A 61 -6.72 -24.07 8.90
N TRP A 62 -7.10 -22.79 8.99
CA TRP A 62 -7.95 -22.15 7.99
C TRP A 62 -7.10 -21.37 7.00
N LEU A 63 -7.24 -21.71 5.72
CA LEU A 63 -6.48 -21.13 4.62
C LEU A 63 -7.45 -20.34 3.74
N GLN A 64 -7.21 -19.04 3.57
CA GLN A 64 -7.89 -18.21 2.57
C GLN A 64 -7.00 -18.14 1.32
N GLN A 65 -7.56 -18.52 0.18
CA GLN A 65 -6.98 -18.23 -1.12
C GLN A 65 -7.57 -16.93 -1.65
N LEU A 66 -6.72 -15.93 -1.85
CA LEU A 66 -7.11 -14.67 -2.45
C LEU A 66 -7.51 -14.87 -3.92
N PRO A 67 -8.48 -14.08 -4.44
CA PRO A 67 -8.80 -14.10 -5.85
C PRO A 67 -7.60 -13.66 -6.71
N LYS A 68 -7.67 -13.96 -8.01
CA LYS A 68 -6.65 -13.56 -8.99
C LYS A 68 -6.45 -12.03 -8.99
N PRO A 69 -5.23 -11.52 -9.25
CA PRO A 69 -4.03 -12.23 -9.72
C PRO A 69 -3.13 -12.81 -8.61
N SER A 70 -3.37 -12.46 -7.35
CA SER A 70 -2.45 -12.81 -6.27
C SER A 70 -2.38 -14.32 -6.03
N GLU A 71 -3.53 -15.00 -6.06
CA GLU A 71 -3.68 -16.43 -5.70
C GLU A 71 -2.99 -16.83 -4.38
N MET A 72 -2.66 -15.84 -3.54
CA MET A 72 -1.90 -16.04 -2.32
C MET A 72 -2.76 -16.77 -1.31
N ILE A 73 -2.13 -17.73 -0.62
CA ILE A 73 -2.74 -18.46 0.48
C ILE A 73 -2.34 -17.79 1.79
N ILE A 74 -3.33 -17.33 2.55
CA ILE A 74 -3.18 -16.68 3.84
C ILE A 74 -3.75 -17.60 4.91
N GLU A 75 -2.96 -17.91 5.93
CA GLU A 75 -3.47 -18.58 7.13
C GLU A 75 -4.26 -17.59 7.98
N ARG A 76 -5.53 -17.91 8.28
CA ARG A 76 -6.44 -17.04 9.03
C ARG A 76 -6.68 -17.50 10.46
N ALA A 77 -6.58 -18.80 10.74
CA ALA A 77 -6.74 -19.35 12.09
C ALA A 77 -6.12 -20.75 12.21
N ARG A 78 -5.87 -21.18 13.46
CA ARG A 78 -5.40 -22.53 13.82
C ARG A 78 -6.36 -23.25 14.77
N ASP A 79 -7.65 -23.07 14.55
CA ASP A 79 -8.73 -23.64 15.36
C ASP A 79 -9.81 -24.22 14.45
N ALA A 80 -10.63 -25.12 14.97
CA ALA A 80 -11.76 -25.73 14.27
C ALA A 80 -12.75 -24.66 13.76
N LYS A 81 -12.85 -23.53 14.47
CA LYS A 81 -13.67 -22.38 14.11
C LYS A 81 -12.81 -21.16 13.76
N LEU A 82 -13.08 -20.56 12.59
CA LEU A 82 -12.58 -19.24 12.21
C LEU A 82 -13.67 -18.21 12.49
N TYR A 83 -13.37 -17.18 13.29
CA TYR A 83 -14.25 -16.04 13.54
C TYR A 83 -13.65 -14.75 13.00
N ILE A 84 -14.40 -14.06 12.14
CA ILE A 84 -14.04 -12.76 11.58
C ILE A 84 -15.04 -11.76 12.15
N ALA A 85 -14.59 -10.87 13.03
CA ALA A 85 -15.48 -9.94 13.72
C ALA A 85 -16.04 -8.83 12.80
N ASN A 86 -15.22 -8.40 11.83
CA ASN A 86 -15.51 -7.28 10.96
C ASN A 86 -15.06 -7.63 9.54
N VAL A 87 -15.99 -8.12 8.71
CA VAL A 87 -15.72 -8.56 7.34
C VAL A 87 -15.60 -7.34 6.41
N THR A 88 -14.50 -7.25 5.68
CA THR A 88 -14.25 -6.31 4.57
C THR A 88 -14.10 -7.06 3.25
N TYR A 89 -14.07 -6.34 2.11
CA TYR A 89 -13.84 -6.98 0.81
C TYR A 89 -12.50 -7.73 0.72
N ASP A 90 -11.51 -7.45 1.58
CA ASP A 90 -10.23 -8.21 1.66
C ASP A 90 -10.38 -9.64 2.19
N TYR A 91 -11.50 -9.94 2.85
CA TYR A 91 -11.82 -11.29 3.33
C TYR A 91 -12.58 -12.13 2.30
N GLN A 92 -12.96 -11.57 1.16
CA GLN A 92 -13.54 -12.37 0.08
C GLN A 92 -12.50 -13.35 -0.48
N GLY A 93 -12.97 -14.51 -0.92
CA GLY A 93 -12.14 -15.54 -1.51
C GLY A 93 -12.60 -16.92 -1.12
N GLU A 94 -11.76 -17.91 -1.41
CA GLU A 94 -12.05 -19.29 -1.08
C GLU A 94 -11.35 -19.69 0.22
N TYR A 95 -12.09 -20.32 1.11
CA TYR A 95 -11.59 -20.82 2.38
C TYR A 95 -11.54 -22.34 2.35
N ARG A 96 -10.42 -22.91 2.80
CA ARG A 96 -10.25 -24.34 3.01
C ARG A 96 -9.79 -24.62 4.43
N CYS A 97 -10.40 -25.63 5.04
CA CYS A 97 -9.94 -26.19 6.30
C CYS A 97 -8.90 -27.26 5.99
N LYS A 98 -7.73 -27.17 6.60
CA LYS A 98 -6.70 -28.19 6.59
C LYS A 98 -6.65 -28.83 7.97
N VAL A 99 -6.79 -30.14 8.03
CA VAL A 99 -6.64 -30.94 9.25
C VAL A 99 -5.39 -31.80 9.17
N THR A 100 -4.63 -31.86 10.26
CA THR A 100 -3.37 -32.61 10.32
C THR A 100 -3.28 -33.43 11.59
N ASN A 101 -2.94 -34.71 11.49
CA ASN A 101 -2.47 -35.50 12.63
C ASN A 101 -1.13 -36.19 12.31
N ILE A 102 -0.45 -36.68 13.35
CA ILE A 102 0.86 -37.35 13.23
C ILE A 102 0.68 -38.81 13.63
N ILE A 103 0.95 -39.72 12.70
CA ILE A 103 0.83 -41.17 12.90
C ILE A 103 2.20 -41.79 12.65
N LYS A 104 2.77 -42.44 13.67
CA LYS A 104 4.11 -43.07 13.60
C LYS A 104 5.22 -42.10 13.15
N GLY A 105 5.11 -40.83 13.56
CA GLY A 105 6.06 -39.78 13.20
C GLY A 105 5.86 -39.18 11.80
N GLU A 106 4.84 -39.61 11.06
CA GLU A 106 4.50 -39.06 9.75
C GLU A 106 3.27 -38.16 9.82
N GLU A 107 3.33 -36.99 9.18
CA GLU A 107 2.16 -36.12 9.03
C GLU A 107 1.16 -36.72 8.02
N ARG A 108 -0.10 -36.77 8.43
CA ARG A 108 -1.24 -37.09 7.58
C ARG A 108 -2.13 -35.86 7.52
N ILE A 109 -2.60 -35.52 6.31
CA ILE A 109 -3.28 -34.26 6.03
C ILE A 109 -4.53 -34.54 5.21
N GLU A 110 -5.62 -33.86 5.53
CA GLU A 110 -6.77 -33.69 4.63
C GLU A 110 -7.12 -32.21 4.50
N ILE A 111 -7.54 -31.80 3.31
CA ILE A 111 -7.96 -30.44 2.99
C ILE A 111 -9.39 -30.50 2.49
N SER A 112 -10.24 -29.62 3.00
CA SER A 112 -11.64 -29.57 2.62
C SER A 112 -11.85 -29.05 1.20
N GLU A 113 -13.04 -29.32 0.67
CA GLU A 113 -13.61 -28.53 -0.42
C GLU A 113 -13.64 -27.03 -0.06
N PRO A 114 -13.58 -26.12 -1.07
CA PRO A 114 -13.65 -24.69 -0.83
C PRO A 114 -15.01 -24.23 -0.31
N ILE A 115 -14.98 -23.26 0.59
CA ILE A 115 -16.11 -22.40 0.96
C ILE A 115 -15.84 -21.01 0.40
N VAL A 116 -16.72 -20.52 -0.47
CA VAL A 116 -16.59 -19.18 -1.05
C VAL A 116 -17.22 -18.17 -0.08
N LEU A 117 -16.45 -17.16 0.34
CA LEU A 117 -16.99 -16.00 1.05
C LEU A 117 -17.24 -14.87 0.06
N GLN A 118 -18.49 -14.43 -0.04
CA GLN A 118 -18.88 -13.22 -0.77
C GLN A 118 -19.21 -12.10 0.20
N VAL A 119 -18.77 -10.88 -0.11
CA VAL A 119 -19.02 -9.70 0.73
C VAL A 119 -19.94 -8.75 0.01
N HIS A 120 -21.00 -8.33 0.69
CA HIS A 120 -22.05 -7.46 0.16
C HIS A 120 -22.17 -6.19 1.02
N GLY A 121 -22.14 -5.00 0.43
CA GLY A 121 -22.26 -3.76 1.17
C GLY A 121 -21.93 -2.49 0.39
N ALA A 122 -21.71 -1.39 1.12
CA ALA A 122 -21.30 -0.12 0.52
C ALA A 122 -19.95 -0.25 -0.22
N PRO A 123 -19.60 0.65 -1.15
CA PRO A 123 -18.29 0.64 -1.77
C PRO A 123 -17.19 0.86 -0.74
N GLN A 124 -16.04 0.24 -0.94
CA GLN A 124 -14.80 0.54 -0.22
C GLN A 124 -13.71 0.89 -1.20
N VAL A 125 -13.11 2.05 -1.01
CA VAL A 125 -11.88 2.43 -1.70
C VAL A 125 -10.73 1.62 -1.12
N MET A 126 -10.01 0.88 -1.95
CA MET A 126 -8.90 0.02 -1.54
C MET A 126 -7.65 0.87 -1.27
N ARG A 127 -7.62 1.55 -0.13
CA ARG A 127 -6.59 2.56 0.21
C ARG A 127 -5.14 2.02 0.15
N HIS A 128 -4.94 0.72 0.31
CA HIS A 128 -3.63 0.09 0.20
C HIS A 128 -3.10 0.03 -1.24
N THR A 129 -3.96 0.18 -2.25
CA THR A 129 -3.56 0.28 -3.66
C THR A 129 -3.31 1.73 -4.08
N ALA A 130 -3.65 2.70 -3.23
CA ALA A 130 -3.56 4.12 -3.51
C ALA A 130 -2.13 4.65 -3.33
N ARG A 131 -1.75 5.61 -4.17
CA ARG A 131 -0.64 6.53 -3.85
C ARG A 131 -1.25 7.77 -3.19
N PRO A 132 -1.03 8.00 -1.89
CA PRO A 132 -1.68 9.11 -1.18
C PRO A 132 -1.21 10.47 -1.69
N GLU A 133 0.05 10.55 -2.15
CA GLU A 133 0.65 11.74 -2.74
C GLU A 133 1.23 11.39 -4.12
N ILE A 134 0.96 12.24 -5.10
CA ILE A 134 1.49 12.11 -6.47
C ILE A 134 2.28 13.38 -6.79
N PHE A 135 3.52 13.21 -7.22
CA PHE A 135 4.42 14.30 -7.59
C PHE A 135 4.69 14.23 -9.10
N ILE A 136 4.44 15.32 -9.80
CA ILE A 136 4.73 15.48 -11.23
C ILE A 136 5.38 16.83 -11.50
N GLU A 137 6.01 16.98 -12.65
CA GLU A 137 6.51 18.27 -13.12
C GLU A 137 5.48 19.03 -13.95
N LYS A 138 5.61 20.36 -13.96
CA LYS A 138 4.78 21.21 -14.82
C LYS A 138 4.88 20.81 -16.29
N GLY A 139 3.73 20.67 -16.93
CA GLY A 139 3.61 20.25 -18.33
C GLY A 139 3.46 18.74 -18.52
N GLU A 140 3.68 17.94 -17.47
CA GLU A 140 3.42 16.50 -17.52
C GLU A 140 1.92 16.20 -17.40
N ASN A 141 1.52 15.01 -17.81
CA ASN A 141 0.16 14.53 -17.58
C ASN A 141 0.07 13.86 -16.21
N ALA A 142 -0.89 14.27 -15.39
CA ALA A 142 -1.18 13.61 -14.12
C ALA A 142 -2.13 12.42 -14.34
N GLU A 143 -1.87 11.32 -13.65
CA GLU A 143 -2.76 10.17 -13.59
C GLU A 143 -3.00 9.78 -12.12
N MET A 144 -4.25 9.78 -11.69
CA MET A 144 -4.68 9.32 -10.38
C MET A 144 -5.59 8.12 -10.56
N SER A 145 -5.13 6.94 -10.14
CA SER A 145 -5.86 5.68 -10.29
C SER A 145 -6.13 5.02 -8.93
N MET A 146 -7.32 4.45 -8.78
CA MET A 146 -7.79 3.83 -7.55
C MET A 146 -8.60 2.57 -7.85
N VAL A 147 -8.48 1.58 -6.97
CA VAL A 147 -9.36 0.40 -6.96
C VAL A 147 -10.44 0.59 -5.91
N VAL A 148 -11.68 0.28 -6.29
CA VAL A 148 -12.86 0.32 -5.42
C VAL A 148 -13.57 -1.01 -5.51
N CYS A 149 -13.80 -1.66 -4.37
CA CYS A 149 -14.60 -2.88 -4.32
C CYS A 149 -16.00 -2.57 -3.78
N ALA A 150 -17.02 -3.10 -4.44
CA ALA A 150 -18.41 -2.83 -4.13
C ALA A 150 -19.31 -3.94 -4.68
N ASP A 151 -20.19 -4.45 -3.83
CA ASP A 151 -21.32 -5.29 -4.23
C ASP A 151 -22.59 -4.81 -3.51
N PRO A 152 -23.58 -4.22 -4.21
CA PRO A 152 -23.70 -4.11 -5.66
C PRO A 152 -22.74 -3.12 -6.33
N ARG A 153 -22.58 -3.25 -7.65
CA ARG A 153 -21.77 -2.36 -8.49
C ARG A 153 -22.08 -0.87 -8.21
N PRO A 154 -21.07 0.02 -8.17
CA PRO A 154 -21.30 1.44 -7.92
C PRO A 154 -22.23 2.06 -8.97
N ARG A 155 -23.23 2.81 -8.50
CA ARG A 155 -24.13 3.62 -9.34
C ARG A 155 -23.47 4.94 -9.75
N VAL A 156 -22.53 5.41 -8.94
CA VAL A 156 -21.84 6.68 -9.09
C VAL A 156 -20.37 6.48 -8.73
N VAL A 157 -19.50 6.92 -9.63
CA VAL A 157 -18.05 7.03 -9.43
C VAL A 157 -17.61 8.37 -9.98
N ALA A 158 -17.14 9.25 -9.11
CA ALA A 158 -16.81 10.61 -9.49
C ALA A 158 -15.56 11.13 -8.78
N TRP A 159 -14.80 11.92 -9.52
CA TRP A 159 -13.67 12.69 -8.99
C TRP A 159 -14.10 14.12 -8.72
N GLU A 160 -13.76 14.64 -7.55
CA GLU A 160 -14.15 15.96 -7.06
C GLU A 160 -12.93 16.79 -6.68
N TRP A 161 -12.91 18.07 -7.06
CA TRP A 161 -11.88 19.02 -6.63
C TRP A 161 -12.42 20.45 -6.65
N GLY A 162 -12.25 21.17 -5.53
CA GLY A 162 -12.91 22.46 -5.35
C GLY A 162 -14.43 22.33 -5.49
N SER A 163 -15.03 23.04 -6.44
CA SER A 163 -16.46 22.95 -6.77
C SER A 163 -16.77 22.06 -7.98
N LEU A 164 -15.74 21.47 -8.59
CA LEU A 164 -15.88 20.63 -9.78
C LEU A 164 -16.07 19.18 -9.38
N ARG A 165 -16.87 18.49 -10.17
CA ARG A 165 -17.15 17.06 -10.05
C ARG A 165 -17.28 16.49 -11.45
N LEU A 166 -16.52 15.43 -11.73
CA LEU A 166 -16.51 14.75 -13.03
C LEU A 166 -16.71 13.26 -12.80
N GLU A 167 -17.75 12.70 -13.42
CA GLU A 167 -18.10 11.29 -13.29
C GLU A 167 -17.33 10.43 -14.28
N ALA A 168 -17.22 9.13 -14.00
CA ALA A 168 -16.59 8.17 -14.89
C ALA A 168 -17.12 8.26 -16.33
N GLY A 169 -16.23 8.16 -17.31
CA GLY A 169 -16.53 8.31 -18.73
C GLY A 169 -16.67 9.76 -19.22
N SER A 170 -16.56 10.76 -18.33
CA SER A 170 -16.71 12.18 -18.69
C SER A 170 -15.36 12.88 -18.94
N GLU A 171 -15.38 13.89 -19.82
CA GLU A 171 -14.22 14.74 -20.13
C GLU A 171 -14.61 16.22 -20.05
N MET A 172 -13.75 17.04 -19.46
CA MET A 172 -13.90 18.49 -19.36
C MET A 172 -12.55 19.18 -19.58
N GLY A 173 -12.31 19.62 -20.81
CA GLY A 173 -11.08 20.33 -21.17
C GLY A 173 -9.84 19.44 -20.97
N ARG A 174 -8.98 19.82 -20.01
CA ARG A 174 -7.76 19.05 -19.70
C ARG A 174 -8.01 17.84 -18.80
N TYR A 175 -9.18 17.75 -18.17
CA TYR A 175 -9.55 16.69 -17.23
C TYR A 175 -10.36 15.61 -17.93
N LYS A 176 -10.00 14.34 -17.75
CA LYS A 176 -10.76 13.20 -18.26
C LYS A 176 -10.83 12.12 -17.19
N VAL A 177 -12.02 11.60 -16.93
CA VAL A 177 -12.19 10.39 -16.11
C VAL A 177 -12.52 9.23 -17.05
N ASP A 178 -11.74 8.17 -16.99
CA ASP A 178 -12.02 6.97 -17.77
C ASP A 178 -13.32 6.30 -17.28
N ASP A 179 -13.92 5.48 -18.15
CA ASP A 179 -14.96 4.54 -17.70
C ASP A 179 -14.40 3.60 -16.64
N ILE A 180 -15.25 3.16 -15.72
CA ILE A 180 -14.82 2.18 -14.71
C ILE A 180 -14.51 0.84 -15.37
N ILE A 181 -13.31 0.35 -15.10
CA ILE A 181 -12.82 -0.93 -15.62
C ILE A 181 -13.01 -1.97 -14.52
N GLN A 182 -13.71 -3.06 -14.81
CA GLN A 182 -13.79 -4.19 -13.89
C GLN A 182 -12.44 -4.91 -13.87
N GLU A 183 -11.89 -5.10 -12.68
CA GLU A 183 -10.64 -5.83 -12.48
C GLU A 183 -10.86 -7.34 -12.65
N GLN A 184 -9.83 -8.15 -12.36
CA GLN A 184 -9.95 -9.61 -12.38
C GLN A 184 -11.01 -10.15 -11.41
N ARG A 185 -11.39 -9.35 -10.42
CA ARG A 185 -12.40 -9.66 -9.41
C ARG A 185 -13.70 -8.94 -9.75
N GLU A 186 -14.82 -9.65 -9.73
CA GLU A 186 -16.09 -9.14 -10.29
C GLU A 186 -16.71 -7.95 -9.56
N ASP A 187 -16.41 -7.82 -8.28
CA ASP A 187 -16.86 -6.76 -7.39
C ASP A 187 -15.82 -5.65 -7.21
N CYS A 188 -14.70 -5.64 -7.95
CA CYS A 188 -13.70 -4.58 -7.88
C CYS A 188 -13.53 -3.86 -9.22
N TYR A 189 -13.42 -2.54 -9.13
CA TYR A 189 -13.41 -1.62 -10.27
C TYR A 189 -12.24 -0.65 -10.13
N GLN A 190 -11.50 -0.43 -11.21
CA GLN A 190 -10.50 0.61 -11.32
C GLN A 190 -11.10 1.87 -11.95
N THR A 191 -10.76 3.03 -11.39
CA THR A 191 -11.10 4.36 -11.93
C THR A 191 -9.86 5.23 -11.99
N THR A 192 -9.75 5.99 -13.09
CA THR A 192 -8.59 6.84 -13.35
C THR A 192 -9.02 8.24 -13.76
N LEU A 193 -8.48 9.25 -13.08
CA LEU A 193 -8.54 10.66 -13.49
C LEU A 193 -7.22 11.07 -14.15
N HIS A 194 -7.34 11.59 -15.36
CA HIS A 194 -6.25 12.16 -16.16
C HIS A 194 -6.34 13.68 -16.17
N ILE A 195 -5.19 14.33 -15.99
CA ILE A 195 -5.03 15.80 -16.13
C ILE A 195 -3.93 16.05 -17.15
N ARG A 196 -4.28 16.57 -18.32
CA ARG A 196 -3.30 16.90 -19.38
C ARG A 196 -2.58 18.22 -19.09
N ASP A 197 -1.29 18.31 -19.42
CA ASP A 197 -0.51 19.55 -19.33
C ASP A 197 -0.63 20.23 -17.95
N ALA A 198 -0.23 19.52 -16.90
CA ALA A 198 -0.47 19.92 -15.52
C ALA A 198 0.25 21.22 -15.17
N SER A 199 -0.38 22.03 -14.32
CA SER A 199 0.10 23.33 -13.90
C SER A 199 0.12 23.45 -12.37
N ALA A 200 0.83 24.45 -11.83
CA ALA A 200 0.88 24.68 -10.39
C ALA A 200 -0.51 24.86 -9.75
N THR A 201 -1.53 25.32 -10.50
CA THR A 201 -2.90 25.45 -9.99
C THR A 201 -3.59 24.09 -9.81
N ASP A 202 -3.10 23.05 -10.46
CA ASP A 202 -3.65 21.69 -10.36
C ASP A 202 -3.14 20.98 -9.09
N SER A 203 -2.13 21.54 -8.40
CA SER A 203 -1.57 21.06 -7.13
C SER A 203 -2.55 21.25 -5.96
N ARG A 204 -3.36 20.23 -5.66
CA ARG A 204 -4.43 20.24 -4.65
C ARG A 204 -4.85 18.82 -4.26
N ALA A 205 -5.73 18.73 -3.27
CA ALA A 205 -6.45 17.50 -2.94
C ALA A 205 -7.55 17.22 -3.97
N TYR A 206 -7.57 15.99 -4.48
CA TYR A 206 -8.64 15.41 -5.30
C TYR A 206 -9.34 14.34 -4.48
N TYR A 207 -10.65 14.25 -4.62
CA TYR A 207 -11.45 13.28 -3.87
C TYR A 207 -12.16 12.33 -4.82
N LEU A 208 -11.95 11.04 -4.63
CA LEU A 208 -12.77 10.01 -5.24
C LEU A 208 -14.00 9.80 -4.36
N ALA A 209 -15.19 10.01 -4.92
CA ALA A 209 -16.47 9.74 -4.28
C ALA A 209 -17.19 8.61 -5.04
N VAL A 210 -17.54 7.55 -4.30
CA VAL A 210 -18.19 6.36 -4.84
C VAL A 210 -19.44 6.02 -4.05
N GLU A 211 -20.46 5.55 -4.76
CA GLU A 211 -21.75 5.25 -4.16
C GLU A 211 -22.43 4.06 -4.85
N ASN A 212 -23.09 3.22 -4.04
CA ASN A 212 -24.06 2.23 -4.49
C ASN A 212 -25.36 2.35 -3.65
N ASP A 213 -26.27 1.39 -3.75
CA ASP A 213 -27.52 1.35 -3.00
C ASP A 213 -27.34 1.06 -1.49
N LYS A 214 -26.15 0.61 -1.07
CA LYS A 214 -25.81 0.30 0.32
C LYS A 214 -25.09 1.43 1.04
N GLY A 215 -24.56 2.41 0.31
CA GLY A 215 -23.91 3.58 0.89
C GLY A 215 -22.83 4.17 0.02
N THR A 216 -21.92 4.90 0.67
CA THR A 216 -20.91 5.74 0.02
C THR A 216 -19.54 5.55 0.66
N ASP A 217 -18.48 5.75 -0.11
CA ASP A 217 -17.13 5.96 0.41
C ASP A 217 -16.44 7.12 -0.32
N ARG A 218 -15.49 7.77 0.36
CA ARG A 218 -14.75 8.91 -0.16
C ARG A 218 -13.29 8.84 0.26
N HIS A 219 -12.38 9.08 -0.69
CA HIS A 219 -10.95 9.04 -0.43
C HIS A 219 -10.22 10.21 -1.08
N GLU A 220 -9.22 10.73 -0.37
CA GLU A 220 -8.41 11.87 -0.80
C GLU A 220 -7.09 11.41 -1.43
N ILE A 221 -6.68 12.07 -2.50
CA ILE A 221 -5.36 11.95 -3.12
C ILE A 221 -4.80 13.35 -3.29
N GLN A 222 -3.57 13.56 -2.83
CA GLN A 222 -2.91 14.85 -2.93
C GLN A 222 -2.02 14.88 -4.18
N LEU A 223 -2.28 15.82 -5.09
CA LEU A 223 -1.42 16.07 -6.25
C LEU A 223 -0.47 17.24 -5.95
N HIS A 224 0.80 17.05 -6.29
CA HIS A 224 1.86 18.05 -6.22
C HIS A 224 2.45 18.26 -7.62
N VAL A 225 2.34 19.49 -8.11
CA VAL A 225 2.94 19.89 -9.41
C VAL A 225 4.15 20.77 -9.15
N ASN A 226 5.33 20.23 -9.39
CA ASN A 226 6.60 20.94 -9.22
C ASN A 226 6.87 21.82 -10.45
N GLU A 227 7.10 23.11 -10.22
CA GLU A 227 7.60 23.98 -11.27
C GLU A 227 9.14 23.95 -11.27
N PRO A 228 9.81 23.32 -12.26
CA PRO A 228 11.25 23.44 -12.36
C PRO A 228 11.60 24.92 -12.54
N LEU A 229 12.59 25.40 -11.78
CA LEU A 229 13.11 26.76 -11.90
C LEU A 229 13.41 27.03 -13.38
N GLN A 230 12.72 28.02 -13.96
CA GLN A 230 12.82 28.31 -15.39
C GLN A 230 14.29 28.43 -15.78
N MET A 231 14.82 27.52 -16.59
CA MET A 231 16.24 27.52 -17.01
C MET A 231 16.67 28.88 -17.61
N ARG A 232 15.70 29.63 -18.17
CA ARG A 232 15.86 31.04 -18.56
C ARG A 232 16.38 31.95 -17.44
N THR A 233 15.87 31.86 -16.21
CA THR A 233 16.32 32.73 -15.12
C THR A 233 17.74 32.40 -14.70
N MET A 234 18.13 31.12 -14.67
CA MET A 234 19.51 30.72 -14.39
C MET A 234 20.48 31.17 -15.50
N VAL A 235 20.10 31.03 -16.77
CA VAL A 235 20.90 31.51 -17.91
C VAL A 235 20.99 33.04 -17.92
N SER A 236 19.91 33.75 -17.57
CA SER A 236 19.93 35.21 -17.42
C SER A 236 20.79 35.67 -16.24
N LEU A 237 20.74 34.98 -15.10
CA LEU A 237 21.58 35.26 -13.94
C LEU A 237 23.07 34.99 -14.24
N ALA A 238 23.38 33.85 -14.87
CA ALA A 238 24.74 33.50 -15.27
C ALA A 238 25.28 34.46 -16.35
N GLY A 239 24.48 34.79 -17.37
CA GLY A 239 24.83 35.74 -18.41
C GLY A 239 25.06 37.15 -17.86
N GLY A 240 24.18 37.61 -16.97
CA GLY A 240 24.32 38.90 -16.28
C GLY A 240 25.58 38.96 -15.41
N LEU A 241 25.86 37.91 -14.65
CA LEU A 241 27.07 37.80 -13.84
C LEU A 241 28.34 37.82 -14.70
N MET A 242 28.36 37.09 -15.81
CA MET A 242 29.48 37.06 -16.76
C MET A 242 29.73 38.43 -17.39
N ILE A 243 28.68 39.14 -17.81
CA ILE A 243 28.79 40.49 -18.36
C ILE A 243 29.34 41.46 -17.30
N ALA A 244 28.86 41.41 -16.07
CA ALA A 244 29.36 42.24 -14.97
C ALA A 244 30.85 41.99 -14.70
N ILE A 245 31.28 40.72 -14.67
CA ILE A 245 32.69 40.34 -14.51
C ILE A 245 33.54 40.89 -15.67
N LEU A 246 33.09 40.75 -16.92
CA LEU A 246 33.79 41.28 -18.08
C LEU A 246 33.92 42.81 -18.03
N PHE A 247 32.86 43.52 -17.62
CA PHE A 247 32.93 44.96 -17.42
C PHE A 247 33.94 45.35 -16.33
N LEU A 248 33.96 44.65 -15.20
CA LEU A 248 34.96 44.88 -14.14
C LEU A 248 36.38 44.62 -14.61
N ILE A 249 36.59 43.57 -15.42
CA ILE A 249 37.89 43.29 -16.06
C ILE A 249 38.28 44.41 -17.02
N CYS A 250 37.36 44.88 -17.87
CA CYS A 250 37.63 46.00 -18.77
C CYS A 250 37.95 47.30 -18.01
N ILE A 251 37.21 47.61 -16.94
CA ILE A 251 37.45 48.79 -16.09
C ILE A 251 38.81 48.69 -15.41
N SER A 252 39.18 47.53 -14.87
CA SER A 252 40.49 47.33 -14.24
C SER A 252 41.63 47.42 -15.25
N ILE A 253 41.50 46.81 -16.45
CA ILE A 253 42.47 46.96 -17.55
C ILE A 253 42.59 48.43 -17.96
N TYR A 254 41.47 49.14 -18.08
CA TYR A 254 41.46 50.56 -18.41
C TYR A 254 42.14 51.41 -17.33
N ALA A 255 41.85 51.16 -16.04
CA ALA A 255 42.47 51.87 -14.93
C ALA A 255 43.99 51.63 -14.85
N VAL A 256 44.44 50.40 -15.13
CA VAL A 256 45.87 50.05 -15.22
C VAL A 256 46.53 50.70 -16.42
N ARG A 257 45.89 50.67 -17.60
CA ARG A 257 46.46 51.27 -18.83
C ARG A 257 46.46 52.79 -18.86
N THR A 258 45.53 53.43 -18.15
CA THR A 258 45.45 54.90 -18.09
C THR A 258 46.32 55.51 -17.00
N GLU A 259 47.18 54.73 -16.34
CA GLU A 259 48.05 55.16 -15.25
C GLU A 259 47.33 56.04 -14.20
N LYS A 260 46.07 55.70 -13.86
CA LYS A 260 45.33 56.33 -12.77
C LYS A 260 45.35 55.55 -11.46
N CYS A 261 46.31 54.63 -11.30
CA CYS A 261 46.80 54.24 -9.98
C CYS A 261 47.88 55.24 -9.53
N CYS A 262 47.50 56.51 -9.37
CA CYS A 262 48.37 57.50 -8.75
C CYS A 262 48.49 57.20 -7.25
N PHE A 263 49.46 56.36 -6.87
CA PHE A 263 50.04 56.42 -5.53
C PHE A 263 50.94 57.67 -5.46
N SER A 264 50.33 58.86 -5.47
CA SER A 264 51.03 60.12 -5.15
C SER A 264 50.76 60.47 -3.70
N ARG A 265 51.65 60.04 -2.81
CA ARG A 265 51.71 60.53 -1.43
C ARG A 265 52.73 61.67 -1.39
N LYS A 266 52.25 62.91 -1.54
CA LYS A 266 52.99 64.12 -1.15
C LYS A 266 52.05 65.09 -0.44
N GLY A 267 52.20 65.17 0.87
CA GLY A 267 51.71 66.28 1.68
C GLY A 267 52.91 66.91 2.38
N ASP A 268 53.60 67.82 1.70
CA ASP A 268 54.52 68.77 2.34
C ASP A 268 53.73 70.03 2.69
N PHE A 269 53.47 70.21 3.99
CA PHE A 269 52.90 71.44 4.55
C PHE A 269 53.96 72.12 5.42
N LYS A 270 54.39 73.33 5.06
CA LYS A 270 55.11 74.31 5.89
C LYS A 270 55.00 75.70 5.23
N PRO A 271 55.11 76.84 5.95
CA PRO A 271 55.22 77.05 7.39
C PRO A 271 54.25 78.15 7.91
N PRO A 272 54.34 78.56 9.18
CA PRO A 272 54.77 79.93 9.39
C PRO A 272 55.86 80.07 10.45
N THR A 273 56.83 80.93 10.15
CA THR A 273 57.85 81.40 11.07
C THR A 273 57.34 82.67 11.76
N LEU A 274 57.17 82.63 13.08
CA LEU A 274 57.12 83.83 13.92
C LEU A 274 58.21 83.70 14.98
N THR A 275 59.12 84.67 14.94
CA THR A 275 60.14 84.95 15.94
C THR A 275 59.50 85.35 17.28
N VAL A 276 60.22 85.15 18.39
CA VAL A 276 60.63 86.21 19.36
C VAL A 276 61.18 85.62 20.69
N LYS A 277 62.30 86.24 21.13
CA LYS A 277 62.97 86.23 22.47
C LYS A 277 63.77 84.97 22.85
N SER A 278 64.99 85.06 23.38
CA SER A 278 65.78 86.18 23.98
C SER A 278 67.27 85.92 23.79
#